data_AF-A0AAN9DE51-F1
#
_entry.id   AF-A0AAN9DE51-F1
#
_cell.length_a   1.000
_cell.length_b   1.000
_cell.length_c   1.000
_cell.angle_alpha   90.00
_cell.angle_beta   90.00
_cell.angle_gamma   90.00
#
_symmetry.space_group_name_H-M   'P 1'
#
loop_
_entity.id
_entity.type
_entity.pdbx_description
1 polymer ?
#
loop_
_entity_poly.entity_id
_entity_poly.type
_entity_poly.pdbx_seq_one_letter_code
_entity_poly.pdbx_strand_id
1 'polypeptide(L)'
;MTAPPEMMSVNTLTSLLRINKNEKKNLKEELKKVGVVPGPVTQVTSLCTRLTEGEAKDLCQSVGVLAAKGIKFEAVTMPMTTDLIVAIGKATELKYQLQHLAEEVQRNGQDFHNLSHGLGPGMVNVVVEILSKCIDDNIKKMQS
;
A
#
# COMPACT_ATOMS: atom_id res chain seq x y z
N MET A 1 -2.82 -17.36 -5.97
CA MET A 1 -2.21 -18.09 -7.10
C MET A 1 -1.16 -17.15 -7.68
N THR A 2 0.11 -17.53 -7.62
CA THR A 2 1.23 -16.73 -8.17
C THR A 2 1.14 -16.73 -9.70
N ALA A 3 1.35 -15.57 -10.33
CA ALA A 3 1.41 -15.45 -11.79
C ALA A 3 2.44 -16.45 -12.38
N PRO A 4 2.26 -16.91 -13.62
CA PRO A 4 3.25 -17.77 -14.28
C PRO A 4 4.65 -17.11 -14.28
N PRO A 5 5.75 -17.88 -14.13
CA PRO A 5 7.11 -17.33 -14.07
C PRO A 5 7.47 -16.37 -15.21
N GLU A 6 6.92 -16.59 -16.40
CA GLU A 6 7.08 -15.77 -17.60
C GLU A 6 6.41 -14.39 -17.50
N MET A 7 5.46 -14.22 -16.58
CA MET A 7 4.77 -12.96 -16.27
C MET A 7 5.39 -12.25 -15.06
N MET A 8 6.37 -12.88 -14.40
CA MET A 8 7.03 -12.32 -13.23
C MET A 8 8.25 -11.48 -13.63
N SER A 9 8.48 -10.38 -12.90
CA SER A 9 9.72 -9.63 -13.08
C SER A 9 10.93 -10.50 -12.69
N VAL A 10 12.08 -10.28 -13.34
CA VAL A 10 13.36 -10.94 -13.01
C VAL A 10 13.71 -10.79 -11.53
N ASN A 11 13.32 -9.67 -10.93
CA ASN A 11 13.52 -9.39 -9.51
C ASN A 11 12.60 -10.24 -8.63
N THR A 12 11.35 -10.48 -9.04
CA THR A 12 10.40 -11.39 -8.39
C THR A 12 10.92 -12.83 -8.42
N LEU A 13 11.42 -13.30 -9.56
CA LEU A 13 12.02 -14.63 -9.68
C LEU A 13 13.26 -14.77 -8.76
N THR A 14 14.09 -13.73 -8.69
CA THR A 14 15.29 -13.69 -7.85
C THR A 14 14.98 -13.57 -6.34
N SER A 15 13.85 -12.94 -5.97
CA SER A 15 13.41 -12.79 -4.59
C SER A 15 12.73 -14.05 -4.06
N LEU A 16 12.02 -14.80 -4.90
CA LEU A 16 11.46 -16.11 -4.54
C LEU A 16 12.55 -17.14 -4.19
N LEU A 17 13.74 -17.02 -4.79
CA LEU A 17 14.90 -17.88 -4.51
C LEU A 17 15.76 -17.41 -3.31
N ARG A 18 15.21 -16.55 -2.44
CA ARG A 18 15.95 -15.93 -1.32
C ARG A 18 16.41 -16.94 -0.26
N ILE A 19 15.70 -18.05 -0.12
CA ILE A 19 16.03 -19.14 0.82
C ILE A 19 17.10 -20.07 0.21
N ASN A 20 17.08 -20.26 -1.11
CA ASN A 20 18.01 -21.13 -1.82
C ASN A 20 19.08 -20.32 -2.58
N LYS A 21 20.19 -20.02 -1.87
CA LYS A 21 21.31 -19.23 -2.39
C LYS A 21 21.93 -19.82 -3.68
N ASN A 22 21.88 -21.14 -3.84
CA ASN A 22 22.43 -21.81 -5.02
C ASN A 22 21.54 -21.62 -6.25
N GLU A 23 20.23 -21.80 -6.12
CA GLU A 23 19.28 -21.56 -7.22
C GLU A 23 19.26 -20.10 -7.65
N LYS A 24 19.34 -19.17 -6.70
CA LYS A 24 19.47 -17.74 -6.99
C LYS A 24 20.72 -17.42 -7.82
N LYS A 25 21.83 -18.11 -7.54
CA LYS A 25 23.08 -17.93 -8.29
C LYS A 25 22.95 -18.50 -9.71
N ASN A 26 22.42 -19.72 -9.84
CA ASN A 26 22.20 -20.36 -11.13
C ASN A 26 21.28 -19.53 -12.02
N LEU A 27 20.15 -19.02 -11.49
CA LEU A 27 19.23 -18.17 -12.25
C LEU A 27 19.92 -16.89 -12.75
N LYS A 28 20.75 -16.24 -11.92
CA LYS A 28 21.50 -15.05 -12.36
C LYS A 28 22.48 -15.36 -13.50
N GLU A 29 23.10 -16.53 -13.47
CA GLU A 29 24.03 -16.97 -14.52
C GLU A 29 23.28 -17.29 -15.82
N GLU A 30 22.15 -17.98 -15.75
CA GLU A 30 21.30 -18.27 -16.92
C GLU A 30 20.75 -16.99 -17.56
N LEU A 31 20.29 -16.04 -16.75
CA LEU A 31 19.82 -14.73 -17.24
C LEU A 31 20.94 -13.94 -17.93
N LYS A 32 22.16 -14.02 -17.40
CA LYS A 32 23.32 -13.38 -18.02
C LYS A 32 23.67 -14.01 -19.37
N LYS A 33 23.49 -15.32 -19.55
CA LYS A 33 23.70 -16.02 -20.83
C LYS A 33 22.74 -15.56 -21.92
N VAL A 34 21.50 -15.21 -21.56
CA VAL A 34 20.50 -14.66 -22.50
C VAL A 34 20.57 -13.14 -22.64
N GLY A 35 21.65 -12.50 -22.16
CA GLY A 35 21.89 -11.07 -22.32
C GLY A 35 21.15 -10.17 -21.33
N VAL A 36 20.48 -10.75 -20.32
CA VAL A 36 19.75 -10.01 -19.29
C VAL A 36 20.68 -9.79 -18.10
N VAL A 37 21.13 -8.55 -17.90
CA VAL A 37 21.97 -8.16 -16.77
C VAL A 37 21.10 -7.44 -15.73
N PRO A 38 20.86 -8.04 -14.55
CA PRO A 38 20.13 -7.36 -13.47
C PRO A 38 20.90 -6.10 -13.04
N GLY A 39 20.30 -4.92 -13.23
CA GLY A 39 20.93 -3.63 -12.93
C GLY A 39 20.87 -3.21 -11.45
N PRO A 40 21.69 -2.23 -11.03
CA PRO A 40 21.82 -1.76 -9.65
C PRO A 40 20.73 -0.77 -9.19
N VAL A 41 19.58 -0.67 -9.88
CA VAL A 41 18.46 0.20 -9.46
C VAL A 41 17.72 -0.44 -8.27
N THR A 42 18.41 -0.60 -7.14
CA THR A 42 18.04 -1.47 -6.03
C THR A 42 18.44 -0.88 -4.67
N GLN A 43 18.26 0.42 -4.45
CA GLN A 43 18.21 0.96 -3.08
C GLN A 43 16.81 1.43 -2.68
N VAL A 44 16.05 2.08 -3.57
CA VAL A 44 14.69 2.57 -3.24
C VAL A 44 13.62 1.47 -3.35
N THR A 45 13.75 0.55 -4.31
CA THR A 45 12.86 -0.63 -4.50
C THR A 45 13.30 -1.86 -3.69
N SER A 46 14.44 -1.82 -3.00
CA SER A 46 15.08 -3.01 -2.39
C SER A 46 14.29 -3.67 -1.27
N LEU A 47 13.42 -2.91 -0.58
CA LEU A 47 12.55 -3.47 0.46
C LEU A 47 11.22 -3.96 -0.09
N CYS A 48 10.60 -3.24 -1.03
CA CYS A 48 9.35 -3.69 -1.64
C CYS A 48 9.57 -4.97 -2.45
N THR A 49 10.67 -5.09 -3.21
CA THR A 49 11.06 -6.31 -3.93
C THR A 49 11.28 -7.55 -3.05
N ARG A 50 11.35 -7.39 -1.72
CA ARG A 50 11.43 -8.49 -0.76
C ARG A 50 10.08 -9.08 -0.40
N LEU A 51 9.00 -8.38 -0.72
CA LEU A 51 7.63 -8.81 -0.46
C LEU A 51 7.06 -9.42 -1.74
N THR A 52 6.45 -10.58 -1.60
CA THR A 52 5.48 -11.08 -2.57
C THR A 52 4.18 -10.26 -2.50
N GLU A 53 3.35 -10.33 -3.54
CA GLU A 53 2.04 -9.67 -3.55
C GLU A 53 1.15 -10.10 -2.37
N GLY A 54 1.26 -11.38 -1.97
CA GLY A 54 0.60 -11.90 -0.78
C GLY A 54 1.11 -11.25 0.50
N GLU A 55 2.44 -11.22 0.70
CA GLU A 55 3.05 -10.58 1.87
C GLU A 55 2.77 -9.08 1.93
N ALA A 56 2.73 -8.40 0.78
CA ALA A 56 2.35 -6.99 0.69
C ALA A 56 0.90 -6.79 1.17
N LYS A 57 -0.04 -7.61 0.69
CA LYS A 57 -1.45 -7.57 1.12
C LYS A 57 -1.61 -7.85 2.61
N ASP A 58 -0.95 -8.88 3.14
CA ASP A 58 -1.00 -9.24 4.55
C ASP A 58 -0.40 -8.15 5.44
N LEU A 59 0.67 -7.49 4.97
CA LEU A 59 1.26 -6.32 5.62
C LEU A 59 0.26 -5.16 5.65
N CYS A 60 -0.46 -4.88 4.56
CA CYS A 60 -1.51 -3.85 4.56
C CYS A 60 -2.58 -4.12 5.62
N GLN A 61 -3.10 -5.35 5.64
CA GLN A 61 -4.10 -5.74 6.62
C GLN A 61 -3.57 -5.61 8.05
N SER A 62 -2.32 -6.03 8.29
CA SER A 62 -1.68 -5.96 9.59
C SER A 62 -1.54 -4.51 10.06
N VAL A 63 -1.11 -3.60 9.19
CA VAL A 63 -1.01 -2.17 9.50
C VAL A 63 -2.39 -1.59 9.83
N GLY A 64 -3.43 -1.94 9.07
CA GLY A 64 -4.81 -1.52 9.36
C GLY A 64 -5.28 -1.97 10.74
N VAL A 65 -5.03 -3.24 11.10
CA VAL A 65 -5.35 -3.79 12.43
C VAL A 65 -4.56 -3.10 13.54
N LEU A 66 -3.26 -2.82 13.32
CA LEU A 66 -2.44 -2.09 14.28
C LEU A 66 -2.93 -0.66 14.47
N ALA A 67 -3.30 0.03 13.40
CA ALA A 67 -3.86 1.37 13.47
C ALA A 67 -5.20 1.37 14.24
N ALA A 68 -6.09 0.43 13.93
CA ALA A 68 -7.37 0.26 14.63
C ALA A 68 -7.21 0.04 16.15
N LYS A 69 -6.12 -0.61 16.57
CA LYS A 69 -5.81 -0.87 17.99
C LYS A 69 -4.99 0.24 18.65
N GLY A 70 -4.11 0.88 17.90
CA GLY A 70 -3.12 1.83 18.43
C GLY A 70 -3.60 3.28 18.42
N ILE A 71 -4.55 3.63 17.54
CA ILE A 71 -5.08 4.98 17.43
C ILE A 71 -6.35 5.08 18.28
N LYS A 72 -6.37 6.07 19.18
CA LYS A 72 -7.58 6.50 19.87
C LYS A 72 -8.33 7.48 18.99
N PHE A 73 -9.14 6.97 18.05
CA PHE A 73 -9.84 7.79 17.05
C PHE A 73 -10.74 8.86 17.69
N GLU A 74 -11.33 8.55 18.85
CA GLU A 74 -12.11 9.47 19.65
C GLU A 74 -11.28 10.61 20.28
N ALA A 75 -9.96 10.51 20.35
CA ALA A 75 -9.09 11.60 20.79
C ALA A 75 -8.62 12.49 19.63
N VAL A 76 -8.74 12.01 18.38
CA VAL A 76 -8.40 12.78 17.18
C VAL A 76 -9.50 13.79 16.92
N THR A 77 -9.14 15.07 16.80
CA THR A 77 -10.08 16.17 16.60
C THR A 77 -9.81 16.89 15.30
N MET A 78 -10.87 17.30 14.62
CA MET A 78 -10.80 18.22 13.49
C MET A 78 -11.10 19.64 13.96
N PRO A 79 -10.48 20.66 13.35
CA PRO A 79 -10.81 22.06 13.63
C PRO A 79 -12.30 22.31 13.36
N MET A 80 -13.00 22.82 14.37
CA MET A 80 -14.42 23.17 14.26
C MET A 80 -14.58 24.57 13.66
N THR A 81 -15.45 24.71 12.67
CA THR A 81 -16.00 26.02 12.29
C THR A 81 -17.12 26.41 13.26
N THR A 82 -17.43 27.71 13.33
CA THR A 82 -18.51 28.23 14.19
C THR A 82 -19.88 27.67 13.84
N ASP A 83 -20.08 27.26 12.57
CA ASP A 83 -21.29 26.61 12.08
C ASP A 83 -21.09 25.09 12.01
N LEU A 84 -21.96 24.35 12.72
CA LEU A 84 -21.95 22.90 12.85
C LEU A 84 -22.35 22.18 11.56
N ILE A 85 -23.33 22.69 10.83
CA ILE A 85 -23.81 22.10 9.58
C ILE A 85 -22.71 22.19 8.53
N VAL A 86 -22.06 23.35 8.46
CA VAL A 86 -20.90 23.56 7.58
C VAL A 86 -19.73 22.65 7.96
N ALA A 87 -19.46 22.47 9.26
CA ALA A 87 -18.40 21.57 9.72
C ALA A 87 -18.65 20.11 9.30
N ILE A 88 -19.87 19.60 9.51
CA ILE A 88 -20.27 18.25 9.13
C ILE A 88 -20.21 18.07 7.60
N GLY A 89 -20.69 19.05 6.83
CA GLY A 89 -20.65 19.02 5.38
C GLY A 89 -19.22 18.94 4.83
N LYS A 90 -18.30 19.76 5.37
CA LYS A 90 -16.88 19.74 5.00
C LYS A 90 -16.20 18.43 5.36
N ALA A 91 -16.50 17.88 6.54
CA ALA A 91 -15.95 16.59 6.97
C ALA A 91 -16.42 15.45 6.05
N THR A 92 -17.70 15.45 5.68
CA THR A 92 -18.29 14.47 4.75
C THR A 92 -17.66 14.57 3.35
N GLU A 93 -17.52 15.79 2.82
CA GLU A 93 -16.87 16.02 1.53
C GLU A 93 -15.41 15.56 1.54
N LEU A 94 -14.65 15.87 2.60
CA LEU A 94 -13.28 15.41 2.74
C LEU A 94 -13.18 13.89 2.70
N LYS A 95 -14.07 13.17 3.39
CA LYS A 95 -14.10 11.70 3.36
C LYS A 95 -14.34 11.18 1.94
N TYR A 96 -15.29 11.77 1.22
CA TYR A 96 -15.56 11.41 -0.17
C TYR A 96 -14.33 11.63 -1.07
N GLN A 97 -13.67 12.78 -0.94
CA GLN A 97 -12.46 13.09 -1.71
C GLN A 97 -11.30 12.12 -1.41
N LEU A 98 -11.12 11.72 -0.15
CA LEU A 98 -10.11 10.73 0.23
C LEU A 98 -10.40 9.36 -0.39
N GLN A 99 -11.66 8.92 -0.39
CA GLN A 99 -12.07 7.66 -1.01
C GLN A 99 -11.83 7.70 -2.53
N HIS A 100 -12.25 8.77 -3.19
CA HIS A 100 -12.03 8.96 -4.62
C HIS A 100 -10.54 9.00 -4.97
N LEU A 101 -9.70 9.64 -4.14
CA LEU A 101 -8.24 9.65 -4.33
C LEU A 101 -7.65 8.24 -4.27
N ALA A 102 -8.09 7.41 -3.32
CA ALA A 102 -7.63 6.02 -3.22
C ALA A 102 -8.00 5.21 -4.48
N GLU A 103 -9.22 5.37 -4.98
CA GLU A 103 -9.67 4.74 -6.23
C GLU A 103 -8.82 5.19 -7.43
N GLU A 104 -8.53 6.49 -7.54
CA GLU A 104 -7.69 7.04 -8.61
C GLU A 104 -6.25 6.53 -8.55
N VAL A 105 -5.67 6.40 -7.35
CA VAL A 105 -4.33 5.80 -7.19
C VAL A 105 -4.36 4.33 -7.61
N GLN A 106 -5.43 3.60 -7.31
CA GLN A 106 -5.56 2.21 -7.74
C GLN A 106 -5.75 2.06 -9.25
N ARG A 107 -6.52 2.97 -9.86
CA ARG A 107 -6.82 2.98 -11.30
C ARG A 107 -5.63 3.41 -12.17
N ASN A 108 -4.93 4.46 -11.74
CA ASN A 108 -3.87 5.08 -12.55
C ASN A 108 -2.46 4.71 -12.08
N GLY A 109 -2.31 4.08 -10.92
CA GLY A 109 -1.02 3.77 -10.32
C GLY A 109 -0.47 2.38 -10.68
N GLN A 110 -0.68 1.88 -11.89
CA GLN A 110 -0.24 0.52 -12.25
C GLN A 110 1.28 0.33 -12.09
N ASP A 111 2.09 1.31 -12.47
CA ASP A 111 3.54 1.26 -12.25
C ASP A 111 3.88 1.24 -10.77
N PHE A 112 3.18 2.05 -9.97
CA PHE A 112 3.35 2.07 -8.51
C PHE A 112 2.93 0.72 -7.89
N HIS A 113 1.85 0.11 -8.37
CA HIS A 113 1.42 -1.23 -7.97
C HIS A 113 2.50 -2.26 -8.28
N ASN A 114 3.00 -2.29 -9.52
CA ASN A 114 3.98 -3.26 -9.98
C ASN A 114 5.32 -3.13 -9.23
N LEU A 115 5.81 -1.90 -9.04
CA LEU A 115 7.06 -1.63 -8.34
C LEU A 115 7.00 -1.93 -6.84
N SER A 116 5.79 -1.96 -6.27
CA SER A 116 5.56 -2.19 -4.84
C SER A 116 4.93 -3.54 -4.51
N HIS A 117 4.68 -4.39 -5.52
CA HIS A 117 3.89 -5.62 -5.37
C HIS A 117 2.51 -5.38 -4.71
N GLY A 118 1.88 -4.25 -5.02
CA GLY A 118 0.60 -3.84 -4.47
C GLY A 118 0.64 -3.19 -3.09
N LEU A 119 1.81 -3.17 -2.41
CA LEU A 119 1.95 -2.51 -1.10
C LEU A 119 1.63 -1.02 -1.19
N GLY A 120 2.07 -0.34 -2.25
CA GLY A 120 1.92 1.10 -2.44
C GLY A 120 0.46 1.54 -2.44
N PRO A 121 -0.35 1.13 -3.44
CA PRO A 121 -1.79 1.40 -3.45
C PRO A 121 -2.51 0.83 -2.21
N GLY A 122 -2.08 -0.33 -1.71
CA GLY A 122 -2.62 -0.90 -0.49
C GLY A 122 -2.43 -0.01 0.74
N MET A 123 -1.28 0.67 0.87
CA MET A 123 -1.03 1.61 1.96
C MET A 123 -1.86 2.88 1.84
N VAL A 124 -2.11 3.34 0.61
CA VAL A 124 -3.02 4.47 0.38
C VAL A 124 -4.41 4.13 0.90
N ASN A 125 -4.92 2.93 0.59
CA ASN A 125 -6.22 2.46 1.11
C ASN A 125 -6.23 2.44 2.64
N VAL A 126 -5.21 1.87 3.28
CA VAL A 126 -5.12 1.82 4.74
C VAL A 126 -5.11 3.22 5.36
N VAL A 127 -4.35 4.16 4.81
CA VAL A 127 -4.32 5.54 5.31
C VAL A 127 -5.67 6.21 5.13
N VAL A 128 -6.32 6.04 3.98
CA VAL A 128 -7.65 6.61 3.72
C VAL A 128 -8.71 6.00 4.65
N GLU A 129 -8.66 4.71 4.95
CA GLU A 129 -9.53 4.07 5.94
C GLU A 129 -9.35 4.65 7.34
N ILE A 130 -8.10 4.83 7.78
CA ILE A 130 -7.76 5.45 9.08
C ILE A 130 -8.33 6.87 9.15
N LEU A 131 -8.07 7.70 8.13
CA LEU A 131 -8.56 9.08 8.09
C LEU A 131 -10.09 9.13 8.03
N SER A 132 -10.71 8.25 7.24
CA SER A 132 -12.17 8.12 7.17
C SER A 132 -12.76 7.79 8.54
N LYS A 133 -12.11 6.90 9.31
CA LYS A 133 -12.55 6.56 10.67
C LYS A 133 -12.44 7.75 11.62
N CYS A 134 -11.34 8.52 11.54
CA CYS A 134 -11.20 9.77 12.29
C CYS A 134 -12.33 10.75 11.97
N ILE A 135 -12.65 10.91 10.68
CA ILE A 135 -13.73 11.80 10.22
C ILE A 135 -15.08 11.31 10.75
N ASP A 136 -15.39 10.02 10.63
CA ASP A 136 -16.65 9.45 11.12
C ASP A 136 -16.84 9.67 12.61
N ASP A 137 -15.78 9.50 13.42
CA ASP A 137 -15.86 9.73 14.86
C ASP A 137 -15.97 11.22 15.21
N ASN A 138 -15.39 12.12 14.39
CA ASN A 138 -15.60 13.57 14.56
C ASN A 138 -17.04 13.98 14.22
N ILE A 139 -17.61 13.47 13.11
CA ILE A 139 -19.00 13.73 12.74
C ILE A 139 -19.95 13.25 13.86
N LYS A 140 -19.71 12.05 14.42
CA LYS A 140 -20.52 11.55 15.53
C LYS A 140 -20.48 12.47 16.76
N LYS A 141 -19.30 13.00 17.12
CA LYS A 141 -19.16 13.96 18.24
C LYS A 141 -19.85 15.29 17.97
N MET A 142 -19.90 15.71 16.70
CA MET A 142 -20.60 16.94 16.30
C MET A 142 -22.12 16.79 16.39
N GLN A 143 -22.63 15.57 16.29
CA GLN A 143 -24.06 15.25 16.33
C GLN A 143 -24.57 14.87 17.73
N SER A 144 -23.66 14.56 18.67
CA SER A 144 -23.96 14.24 20.08
C SER A 144 -24.05 15.49 20.94
#